data_AF-A0A452YXT5-F1
#
_entry.id   AF-A0A452YXT5-F1
#
_cell.length_a   1.000
_cell.length_b   1.000
_cell.length_c   1.000
_cell.angle_alpha   90.00
_cell.angle_beta   90.00
_cell.angle_gamma   90.00
#
_symmetry.space_group_name_H-M   'P 1'
#
loop_
_entity.id
_entity.type
_entity.pdbx_description
1 polymer ?
#
loop_
_entity_poly.entity_id
_entity_poly.type
_entity_poly.pdbx_seq_one_letter_code
_entity_poly.pdbx_strand_id
1 'polypeptide(L)'
;LSNEQRSAIADYFRVYKGGENSLKKVSLTGPVLHPFLARSYTDVLKCFFEDKLLHSQQLFASEERCQKILELIPDENVASELHDKWQGNRRSSISKEDVNAARWEQLKTTLQSGKHKTQGLRRCVEEIVFSYTYPRLDMEVSKHMNHLLKAPFCIHPKTGRVCVPIDPNNCEDFDPTAVPTLSQSC
;
A
#
# COMPACT_ATOMS: atom_id res chain seq x y z
N LEU A 1 -14.31 25.11 -7.19
CA LEU A 1 -13.26 24.45 -8.00
C LEU A 1 -13.89 23.96 -9.29
N SER A 2 -13.30 24.30 -10.45
CA SER A 2 -13.68 23.73 -11.75
C SER A 2 -13.32 22.24 -11.84
N ASN A 3 -13.82 21.54 -12.86
CA ASN A 3 -13.44 20.15 -13.09
C ASN A 3 -11.93 20.01 -13.38
N GLU A 4 -11.29 20.97 -14.06
CA GLU A 4 -9.84 20.96 -14.24
C GLU A 4 -9.10 21.11 -12.91
N GLN A 5 -9.54 22.04 -12.06
CA GLN A 5 -8.93 22.24 -10.74
C GLN A 5 -9.08 21.02 -9.83
N ARG A 6 -10.27 20.40 -9.84
CA ARG A 6 -10.54 19.14 -9.12
C ARG A 6 -9.65 18.00 -9.63
N SER A 7 -9.52 17.88 -10.94
CA SER A 7 -8.66 16.88 -11.56
C SER A 7 -7.20 17.07 -11.18
N ALA A 8 -6.69 18.30 -11.22
CA ALA A 8 -5.33 18.62 -10.82
C ALA A 8 -5.04 18.24 -9.36
N ILE A 9 -5.99 18.50 -8.44
CA ILE A 9 -5.86 18.10 -7.04
C ILE A 9 -5.87 16.57 -6.91
N ALA A 10 -6.82 15.89 -7.57
CA ALA A 10 -6.90 14.43 -7.50
C ALA A 10 -5.64 13.77 -8.09
N ASP A 11 -5.14 14.27 -9.21
CA ASP A 11 -3.92 13.76 -9.86
C ASP A 11 -2.66 14.04 -9.03
N TYR A 12 -2.62 15.12 -8.26
CA TYR A 12 -1.53 15.39 -7.31
C TYR A 12 -1.41 14.30 -6.24
N PHE A 13 -2.54 13.79 -5.73
CA PHE A 13 -2.57 12.70 -4.75
C PHE A 13 -2.52 11.30 -5.39
N ARG A 14 -2.65 11.21 -6.72
CA ARG A 14 -2.71 9.93 -7.44
C ARG A 14 -1.33 9.32 -7.64
N VAL A 15 -1.02 8.34 -6.81
CA VAL A 15 0.21 7.52 -6.93
C VAL A 15 0.00 6.28 -7.79
N TYR A 16 -1.16 5.63 -7.69
CA TYR A 16 -1.49 4.47 -8.51
C TYR A 16 -1.88 4.88 -9.93
N LYS A 17 -1.06 4.46 -10.90
CA LYS A 17 -1.23 4.80 -12.32
C LYS A 17 -1.31 3.59 -13.25
N GLY A 18 -1.02 2.38 -12.77
CA GLY A 18 -1.14 1.15 -13.57
C GLY A 18 -2.58 0.64 -13.73
N GLY A 19 -2.92 0.18 -14.94
CA GLY A 19 -4.19 -0.52 -15.22
C GLY A 19 -4.23 -1.96 -14.70
N GLU A 20 -5.32 -2.68 -14.94
CA GLU A 20 -5.50 -4.07 -14.45
C GLU A 20 -4.37 -5.01 -14.87
N ASN A 21 -3.84 -4.85 -16.09
CA ASN A 21 -2.78 -5.67 -16.68
C ASN A 21 -1.36 -5.23 -16.31
N SER A 22 -1.18 -4.15 -15.56
CA SER A 22 0.14 -3.67 -15.17
C SER A 22 0.59 -4.32 -13.87
N LEU A 23 1.70 -5.09 -13.93
CA LEU A 23 2.33 -5.67 -12.75
C LEU A 23 2.85 -4.57 -11.80
N LYS A 24 3.46 -3.51 -12.36
CA LYS A 24 3.97 -2.36 -11.60
C LYS A 24 3.00 -1.17 -11.64
N LYS A 25 2.15 -1.07 -10.61
CA LYS A 25 1.09 -0.04 -10.53
C LYS A 25 1.55 1.30 -9.93
N VAL A 26 2.70 1.30 -9.25
CA VAL A 26 3.35 2.48 -8.67
C VAL A 26 4.73 2.66 -9.32
N SER A 27 5.00 3.85 -9.83
CA SER A 27 6.29 4.23 -10.40
C SER A 27 6.67 5.61 -9.89
N LEU A 28 7.74 5.68 -9.10
CA LEU A 28 8.24 6.91 -8.51
C LEU A 28 9.39 7.45 -9.38
N THR A 29 9.08 8.45 -10.21
CA THR A 29 10.03 9.00 -11.18
C THR A 29 10.83 10.18 -10.61
N GLY A 30 11.99 10.43 -11.21
CA GLY A 30 12.81 11.61 -10.97
C GLY A 30 14.01 11.39 -10.04
N PRO A 31 14.97 12.34 -10.04
CA PRO A 31 16.19 12.24 -9.23
C PRO A 31 15.92 12.42 -7.73
N VAL A 32 14.85 13.13 -7.37
CA VAL A 32 14.42 13.42 -6.00
C VAL A 32 12.93 13.12 -5.89
N LEU A 33 12.52 12.53 -4.76
CA LEU A 33 11.12 12.24 -4.49
C LEU A 33 10.37 13.54 -4.16
N HIS A 34 9.18 13.72 -4.71
CA HIS A 34 8.35 14.89 -4.44
C HIS A 34 8.13 15.06 -2.92
N PRO A 35 8.21 16.29 -2.34
CA PRO A 35 8.16 16.49 -0.88
C PRO A 35 6.96 15.84 -0.20
N PHE A 36 5.78 15.90 -0.83
CA PHE A 36 4.58 15.22 -0.31
C PHE A 36 4.75 13.70 -0.23
N LEU A 37 5.35 13.05 -1.24
CA LEU A 37 5.57 11.62 -1.24
C LEU A 37 6.66 11.22 -0.24
N ALA A 38 7.72 12.03 -0.11
CA ALA A 38 8.77 11.81 0.88
C ALA A 38 8.21 11.89 2.32
N ARG A 39 7.36 12.89 2.58
CA ARG A 39 6.67 13.06 3.87
C ARG A 39 5.72 11.89 4.15
N SER A 40 4.85 11.55 3.20
CA SER A 40 3.92 10.42 3.34
C SER A 40 4.66 9.11 3.63
N TYR A 41 5.76 8.85 2.92
CA TYR A 41 6.59 7.67 3.16
C TYR A 41 7.17 7.63 4.57
N THR A 42 7.81 8.73 4.98
CA THR A 42 8.58 8.81 6.24
C THR A 42 7.68 8.84 7.46
N ASP A 43 6.61 9.64 7.42
CA ASP A 43 5.82 9.96 8.60
C ASP A 43 4.70 8.93 8.85
N VAL A 44 4.27 8.21 7.81
CA VAL A 44 3.08 7.34 7.89
C VAL A 44 3.34 5.95 7.30
N LEU A 45 3.64 5.88 6.00
CA LEU A 45 3.53 4.61 5.25
C LEU A 45 4.57 3.58 5.67
N LYS A 46 5.80 4.01 5.95
CA LYS A 46 6.90 3.10 6.31
C LYS A 46 6.61 2.40 7.64
N CYS A 47 6.32 3.15 8.70
CA CYS A 47 6.03 2.58 10.02
C CYS A 47 4.76 1.72 9.96
N PHE A 48 3.70 2.17 9.29
CA PHE A 48 2.49 1.37 9.13
C PHE A 48 2.76 0.04 8.37
N PHE A 49 3.59 0.07 7.32
CA PHE A 49 3.97 -1.13 6.58
C PHE A 49 4.76 -2.12 7.46
N GLU A 50 5.83 -1.65 8.09
CA GLU A 50 6.77 -2.49 8.85
C GLU A 50 6.14 -3.00 10.15
N ASP A 51 5.44 -2.15 10.90
CA ASP A 51 4.93 -2.48 12.24
C ASP A 51 3.59 -3.22 12.17
N LYS A 52 2.66 -2.78 11.30
CA LYS A 52 1.30 -3.32 11.24
C LYS A 52 1.07 -4.25 10.06
N LEU A 53 1.34 -3.80 8.84
CA LEU A 53 0.89 -4.52 7.64
C LEU A 53 1.67 -5.82 7.42
N LEU A 54 2.99 -5.78 7.59
CA LEU A 54 3.88 -6.91 7.36
C LEU A 54 3.47 -8.13 8.21
N HIS A 55 3.16 -7.89 9.49
CA HIS A 55 2.73 -8.91 10.45
C HIS A 55 1.27 -9.34 10.25
N SER A 56 0.35 -8.39 10.12
CA SER A 56 -1.09 -8.71 10.00
C SER A 56 -1.43 -9.43 8.70
N GLN A 57 -0.75 -9.07 7.60
CA GLN A 57 -0.99 -9.66 6.29
C GLN A 57 -0.07 -10.84 5.97
N GLN A 58 1.00 -11.09 6.74
CA GLN A 58 1.91 -12.21 6.52
C GLN A 58 2.45 -12.24 5.07
N LEU A 59 2.95 -11.09 4.60
CA LEU A 59 3.30 -10.85 3.19
C LEU A 59 4.39 -11.76 2.62
N PHE A 60 5.21 -12.36 3.47
CA PHE A 60 6.28 -13.28 3.08
C PHE A 60 6.09 -14.70 3.63
N ALA A 61 4.91 -15.05 4.14
CA ALA A 61 4.70 -16.36 4.75
C ALA A 61 4.55 -17.51 3.75
N SER A 62 4.08 -17.25 2.53
CA SER A 62 3.93 -18.24 1.47
C SER A 62 4.72 -17.89 0.22
N GLU A 63 5.04 -18.90 -0.58
CA GLU A 63 5.74 -18.75 -1.86
C GLU A 63 4.95 -17.85 -2.83
N GLU A 64 3.64 -18.03 -2.93
CA GLU A 64 2.77 -17.19 -3.77
C GLU A 64 2.85 -15.71 -3.38
N ARG A 65 2.89 -15.39 -2.08
CA ARG A 65 2.95 -14.00 -1.62
C ARG A 65 4.33 -13.40 -1.82
N CYS A 66 5.38 -14.19 -1.62
CA CYS A 66 6.75 -13.80 -1.96
C CYS A 66 6.86 -13.47 -3.46
N GLN A 67 6.29 -14.33 -4.31
CA GLN A 67 6.30 -14.13 -5.77
C GLN A 67 5.65 -12.79 -6.17
N LYS A 68 4.51 -12.43 -5.58
CA LYS A 68 3.86 -11.13 -5.82
C LYS A 68 4.75 -9.93 -5.50
N ILE A 69 5.64 -10.05 -4.52
CA ILE A 69 6.60 -8.99 -4.17
C ILE A 69 7.78 -8.98 -5.14
N LEU A 70 8.26 -10.17 -5.55
CA LEU A 70 9.33 -10.30 -6.54
C LEU A 70 8.92 -9.72 -7.90
N GLU A 71 7.66 -9.88 -8.30
CA GLU A 71 7.08 -9.28 -9.51
C GLU A 71 7.11 -7.74 -9.52
N LEU A 72 7.24 -7.10 -8.34
CA LEU A 72 7.38 -5.65 -8.22
C LEU A 72 8.83 -5.17 -8.40
N ILE A 73 9.80 -6.08 -8.40
CA ILE A 73 11.23 -5.78 -8.55
C ILE A 73 11.56 -5.72 -10.05
N PRO A 74 12.03 -4.58 -10.58
CA PRO A 74 12.31 -4.45 -12.01
C PRO A 74 13.49 -5.27 -12.53
N ASP A 75 14.42 -5.68 -11.66
CA ASP A 75 15.63 -6.43 -12.02
C ASP A 75 15.43 -7.92 -11.73
N GLU A 76 15.29 -8.71 -12.79
CA GLU A 76 15.06 -10.16 -12.71
C GLU A 76 16.20 -10.91 -12.01
N ASN A 77 17.45 -10.42 -12.10
CA ASN A 77 18.57 -11.06 -11.42
C ASN A 77 18.45 -10.88 -9.90
N VAL A 78 18.06 -9.67 -9.46
CA VAL A 78 17.83 -9.39 -8.04
C VAL A 78 16.63 -10.17 -7.52
N ALA A 79 15.55 -10.24 -8.31
CA ALA A 79 14.37 -11.02 -7.96
C ALA A 79 14.72 -12.52 -7.82
N SER A 80 15.51 -13.07 -8.75
CA SER A 80 15.96 -14.46 -8.69
C SER A 80 16.89 -14.73 -7.51
N GLU A 81 17.84 -13.83 -7.23
CA GLU A 81 18.72 -13.95 -6.05
C GLU A 81 17.92 -13.97 -4.74
N LEU A 82 16.91 -13.11 -4.62
CA LEU A 82 16.03 -13.07 -3.44
C LEU A 82 15.18 -14.35 -3.34
N HIS A 83 14.64 -14.82 -4.47
CA HIS A 83 13.89 -16.06 -4.52
C HIS A 83 14.73 -17.24 -4.01
N ASP A 84 15.95 -17.40 -4.52
CA ASP A 84 16.85 -18.49 -4.15
C ASP A 84 17.25 -18.41 -2.67
N LYS A 85 17.54 -17.21 -2.15
CA LYS A 85 17.80 -16.99 -0.72
C LYS A 85 16.62 -17.42 0.15
N TRP A 86 15.39 -17.09 -0.26
CA TRP A 86 14.20 -17.42 0.51
C TRP A 86 13.86 -18.92 0.48
N GLN A 87 14.22 -19.62 -0.60
CA GLN A 87 14.06 -21.08 -0.73
C GLN A 87 15.17 -21.86 0.00
N GLY A 88 16.42 -21.38 -0.04
CA GLY A 88 17.56 -22.00 0.63
C GLY A 88 17.48 -21.97 2.16
N ASN A 89 16.73 -21.03 2.73
CA ASN A 89 16.60 -20.85 4.18
C ASN A 89 15.60 -21.80 4.89
N ARG A 90 15.07 -22.82 4.20
CA ARG A 90 14.13 -23.82 4.79
C ARG A 90 14.69 -24.58 6.00
N ARG A 91 16.00 -24.50 6.29
CA ARG A 91 16.66 -25.15 7.44
C ARG A 91 16.75 -24.28 8.70
N SER A 92 16.34 -23.02 8.65
CA SER A 92 16.42 -22.13 9.81
C SER A 92 15.12 -22.20 10.62
N SER A 93 15.25 -22.47 11.92
CA SER A 93 14.16 -22.48 12.92
C SER A 93 13.62 -21.08 13.20
N ILE A 94 13.32 -20.32 12.15
CA ILE A 94 12.79 -18.96 12.23
C ILE A 94 11.28 -19.10 12.44
N SER A 95 10.76 -18.50 13.52
CA SER A 95 9.32 -18.45 13.78
C SER A 95 8.58 -17.74 12.62
N LYS A 96 7.29 -18.01 12.42
CA LYS A 96 6.54 -17.39 11.31
C LYS A 96 6.54 -15.86 11.40
N GLU A 97 6.50 -15.31 12.62
CA GLU A 97 6.63 -13.88 12.88
C GLU A 97 8.00 -13.35 12.40
N ASP A 98 9.09 -14.05 12.75
CA ASP A 98 10.44 -13.65 12.34
C ASP A 98 10.66 -13.76 10.82
N VAL A 99 9.96 -14.67 10.12
CA VAL A 99 10.14 -14.86 8.66
C VAL A 99 9.79 -13.60 7.88
N ASN A 100 8.73 -12.87 8.24
CA ASN A 100 8.30 -11.70 7.48
C ASN A 100 9.29 -10.54 7.65
N ALA A 101 9.67 -10.25 8.90
CA ALA A 101 10.66 -9.23 9.20
C ALA A 101 12.03 -9.57 8.57
N ALA A 102 12.49 -10.82 8.71
CA ALA A 102 13.77 -11.26 8.15
C ALA A 102 13.81 -11.16 6.62
N ARG A 103 12.76 -11.60 5.92
CA ARG A 103 12.70 -11.53 4.45
C ARG A 103 12.59 -10.08 3.96
N TRP A 104 11.88 -9.22 4.68
CA TRP A 104 11.83 -7.79 4.40
C TRP A 104 13.21 -7.12 4.55
N GLU A 105 13.95 -7.41 5.61
CA GLU A 105 15.31 -6.90 5.79
C GLU A 105 16.29 -7.40 4.72
N GLN A 106 16.18 -8.68 4.34
CA GLN A 106 16.96 -9.25 3.22
C GLN A 106 16.67 -8.55 1.90
N LEU A 107 15.40 -8.24 1.63
CA LEU A 107 14.98 -7.49 0.45
C LEU A 107 15.58 -6.08 0.46
N LYS A 108 15.44 -5.34 1.56
CA LYS A 108 16.00 -3.98 1.71
C LYS A 108 17.51 -3.98 1.49
N THR A 109 18.21 -4.89 2.16
CA THR A 109 19.68 -5.01 2.06
C THR A 109 20.13 -5.33 0.64
N THR A 110 19.42 -6.24 -0.06
CA THR A 110 19.78 -6.64 -1.42
C THR A 110 19.53 -5.49 -2.40
N LEU A 111 18.39 -4.80 -2.30
CA LEU A 111 18.05 -3.66 -3.16
C LEU A 111 18.91 -2.41 -2.91
N GLN A 112 19.39 -2.22 -1.68
CA GLN A 112 20.28 -1.12 -1.33
C GLN A 112 21.76 -1.46 -1.52
N SER A 113 22.08 -2.73 -1.82
CA SER A 113 23.45 -3.12 -2.11
C SER A 113 23.93 -2.43 -3.39
N GLY A 114 25.07 -1.74 -3.31
CA GLY A 114 25.66 -1.02 -4.45
C GLY A 114 26.09 -1.90 -5.62
N LYS A 115 25.80 -3.21 -5.58
CA LYS A 115 26.05 -4.20 -6.63
C LYS A 115 25.13 -3.99 -7.84
N HIS A 116 23.90 -3.52 -7.62
CA HIS A 116 22.90 -3.34 -8.67
C HIS A 116 22.57 -1.85 -8.85
N LYS A 117 23.42 -1.11 -9.56
CA LYS A 117 23.27 0.35 -9.81
C LYS A 117 22.31 0.69 -10.96
N THR A 118 21.29 -0.14 -11.20
CA THR A 118 20.28 0.17 -12.22
C THR A 118 19.34 1.27 -11.72
N GLN A 119 19.01 2.21 -12.60
CA GLN A 119 18.20 3.40 -12.26
C GLN A 119 16.82 3.04 -11.67
N GLY A 120 16.32 1.83 -11.93
CA GLY A 120 15.02 1.33 -11.46
C GLY A 120 15.00 0.77 -10.04
N LEU A 121 16.14 0.44 -9.42
CA LEU A 121 16.17 -0.17 -8.08
C LEU A 121 16.21 0.85 -6.94
N ARG A 122 16.64 2.09 -7.24
CA ARG A 122 16.83 3.15 -6.24
C ARG A 122 15.60 3.43 -5.37
N ARG A 123 14.40 3.24 -5.93
CA ARG A 123 13.11 3.50 -5.26
C ARG A 123 12.25 2.26 -5.10
N CYS A 124 12.80 1.08 -5.34
CA CYS A 124 12.01 -0.15 -5.37
C CYS A 124 11.40 -0.45 -3.98
N VAL A 125 12.13 -0.21 -2.89
CA VAL A 125 11.61 -0.36 -1.53
C VAL A 125 10.44 0.59 -1.28
N GLU A 126 10.58 1.87 -1.62
CA GLU A 126 9.50 2.84 -1.49
C GLU A 126 8.30 2.44 -2.35
N GLU A 127 8.50 2.09 -3.61
CA GLU A 127 7.44 1.66 -4.52
C GLU A 127 6.67 0.44 -4.01
N ILE A 128 7.35 -0.54 -3.39
CA ILE A 128 6.70 -1.67 -2.72
C ILE A 128 5.84 -1.16 -1.57
N VAL A 129 6.38 -0.35 -0.67
CA VAL A 129 5.61 0.21 0.46
C VAL A 129 4.37 0.97 -0.05
N PHE A 130 4.54 1.89 -1.00
CA PHE A 130 3.44 2.62 -1.62
C PHE A 130 2.41 1.69 -2.27
N SER A 131 2.85 0.58 -2.90
CA SER A 131 1.97 -0.39 -3.55
C SER A 131 1.10 -1.18 -2.59
N TYR A 132 1.45 -1.22 -1.31
CA TYR A 132 0.72 -1.95 -0.28
C TYR A 132 -0.03 -1.04 0.71
N THR A 133 0.46 0.18 0.96
CA THR A 133 -0.12 1.06 2.01
C THR A 133 -0.74 2.35 1.49
N TYR A 134 -0.41 2.81 0.29
CA TYR A 134 -0.91 4.09 -0.18
C TYR A 134 -2.40 4.02 -0.59
N PRO A 135 -3.23 5.03 -0.30
CA PRO A 135 -4.63 5.02 -0.67
C PRO A 135 -4.84 4.97 -2.19
N ARG A 136 -5.75 4.09 -2.62
CA ARG A 136 -6.22 4.04 -4.00
C ARG A 136 -7.41 4.97 -4.13
N LEU A 137 -7.22 6.07 -4.85
CA LEU A 137 -8.27 7.06 -5.05
C LEU A 137 -9.19 6.63 -6.20
N ASP A 138 -10.50 6.67 -5.93
CA ASP A 138 -11.47 6.69 -7.01
C ASP A 138 -11.44 8.09 -7.65
N MET A 139 -10.94 8.13 -8.88
CA MET A 139 -10.71 9.40 -9.57
C MET A 139 -12.03 10.00 -10.07
N GLU A 140 -13.00 9.18 -10.42
CA GLU A 140 -14.23 9.64 -11.06
C GLU A 140 -15.14 10.38 -10.08
N VAL A 141 -15.11 9.97 -8.80
CA VAL A 141 -15.83 10.68 -7.72
C VAL A 141 -15.22 12.04 -7.41
N SER A 142 -13.94 12.24 -7.73
CA SER A 142 -13.18 13.45 -7.35
C SER A 142 -13.14 14.50 -8.45
N LYS A 143 -13.16 14.10 -9.73
CA LYS A 143 -12.98 14.99 -10.89
C LYS A 143 -14.22 15.81 -11.27
N HIS A 144 -15.41 15.22 -11.14
CA HIS A 144 -16.64 15.78 -11.68
C HIS A 144 -17.49 16.43 -10.59
N MET A 145 -17.89 17.68 -10.81
CA MET A 145 -18.75 18.42 -9.86
C MET A 145 -20.11 17.77 -9.60
N ASN A 146 -20.67 17.07 -10.59
CA ASN A 146 -22.02 16.51 -10.54
C ASN A 146 -22.05 15.05 -10.05
N HIS A 147 -20.94 14.54 -9.52
CA HIS A 147 -20.91 13.19 -8.98
C HIS A 147 -21.75 13.08 -7.71
N LEU A 148 -22.72 12.15 -7.68
CA LEU A 148 -23.58 11.93 -6.52
C LEU A 148 -22.88 11.02 -5.52
N LEU A 149 -22.76 11.49 -4.28
CA LEU A 149 -22.20 10.73 -3.17
C LEU A 149 -23.29 10.31 -2.18
N LYS A 150 -23.00 9.22 -1.46
CA LYS A 150 -23.84 8.73 -0.37
C LYS A 150 -23.93 9.80 0.73
N ALA A 151 -25.15 10.11 1.17
CA ALA A 151 -25.37 11.06 2.25
C ALA A 151 -24.86 10.51 3.60
N PRO A 152 -24.37 11.35 4.53
CA PRO A 152 -24.12 10.94 5.90
C PRO A 152 -25.37 10.34 6.56
N PHE A 153 -25.17 9.44 7.52
CA PHE A 153 -26.20 8.77 8.33
C PHE A 153 -27.20 7.86 7.59
N CYS A 154 -27.11 7.70 6.27
CA CYS A 154 -27.97 6.73 5.61
C CYS A 154 -27.51 5.29 5.86
N ILE A 155 -28.46 4.36 5.77
CA ILE A 155 -28.24 2.94 6.05
C ILE A 155 -27.60 2.27 4.83
N HIS A 156 -26.50 1.52 5.04
CA HIS A 156 -25.95 0.68 3.98
C HIS A 156 -26.86 -0.54 3.76
N PRO A 157 -27.45 -0.73 2.55
CA PRO A 157 -28.55 -1.66 2.36
C PRO A 157 -28.18 -3.12 2.62
N LYS A 158 -26.92 -3.51 2.37
CA LYS A 158 -26.48 -4.89 2.57
C LYS A 158 -26.06 -5.21 4.01
N THR A 159 -25.60 -4.21 4.77
CA THR A 159 -25.01 -4.44 6.11
C THR A 159 -25.90 -3.92 7.23
N GLY A 160 -26.93 -3.11 6.92
CA GLY A 160 -27.78 -2.46 7.91
C GLY A 160 -27.08 -1.40 8.77
N ARG A 161 -25.79 -1.13 8.52
CA ARG A 161 -24.97 -0.19 9.27
C ARG A 161 -25.26 1.26 8.89
N VAL A 162 -25.25 2.14 9.88
CA VAL A 162 -25.39 3.59 9.70
C VAL A 162 -24.07 4.17 9.16
N CYS A 163 -24.11 5.03 8.15
CA CYS A 163 -22.92 5.76 7.69
C CYS A 163 -22.55 6.91 8.63
N VAL A 164 -21.82 6.60 9.69
CA VAL A 164 -21.35 7.58 10.67
C VAL A 164 -20.10 8.34 10.19
N PRO A 165 -19.93 9.63 10.56
CA PRO A 165 -18.66 10.34 10.40
C PRO A 165 -17.52 9.65 11.17
N ILE A 166 -16.30 9.72 10.63
CA ILE A 166 -15.08 9.23 11.30
C ILE A 166 -14.33 10.43 11.87
N ASP A 167 -13.95 10.39 13.15
CA ASP A 167 -13.14 11.44 13.77
C ASP A 167 -11.70 11.36 13.23
N PRO A 168 -11.19 12.40 12.55
CA PRO A 168 -9.83 12.38 12.01
C PRO A 168 -8.73 12.34 13.09
N ASN A 169 -9.01 12.81 14.33
CA ASN A 169 -8.02 12.80 15.40
C ASN A 169 -7.89 11.43 16.09
N ASN A 170 -8.94 10.60 15.98
CA ASN A 170 -9.03 9.29 16.62
C ASN A 170 -9.39 8.21 15.59
N CYS A 171 -8.90 8.34 14.36
CA CYS A 171 -9.30 7.48 13.24
C CYS A 171 -8.84 6.02 13.40
N GLU A 172 -7.78 5.78 14.17
CA GLU A 172 -7.26 4.45 14.48
C GLU A 172 -8.21 3.64 15.39
N ASP A 173 -9.05 4.31 16.18
CA ASP A 173 -10.02 3.68 17.09
C ASP A 173 -11.33 3.32 16.38
N PHE A 174 -11.49 3.71 15.11
CA PHE A 174 -12.70 3.43 14.35
C PHE A 174 -12.81 1.94 13.99
N ASP A 175 -13.77 1.25 14.62
CA ASP A 175 -14.11 -0.12 14.28
C ASP A 175 -15.35 -0.17 13.35
N PRO A 176 -15.20 -0.55 12.07
CA PRO A 176 -16.32 -0.66 11.14
C PRO A 176 -17.34 -1.75 11.55
N THR A 177 -16.97 -2.66 12.44
CA THR A 177 -17.84 -3.75 12.93
C THR A 177 -18.68 -3.35 14.14
N ALA A 178 -18.28 -2.30 14.85
CA ALA A 178 -19.01 -1.74 16.00
C ALA A 178 -19.97 -0.60 15.61
N VAL A 179 -19.96 -0.16 14.34
CA VAL A 179 -20.88 0.87 13.85
C VAL A 179 -22.35 0.44 14.04
N PRO A 180 -23.22 1.31 14.61
CA PRO A 180 -24.62 0.98 14.88
C PRO A 180 -25.36 0.43 13.67
N THR A 181 -26.23 -0.56 13.92
CA THR A 181 -27.15 -1.07 12.92
C THR A 181 -28.58 -0.57 13.18
N LEU A 182 -29.38 -0.53 12.12
CA LEU A 182 -30.81 -0.18 12.22
C LEU A 182 -31.55 -1.07 13.23
N SER A 183 -31.22 -2.36 13.27
CA SER A 183 -31.83 -3.34 14.19
C SER A 183 -31.49 -3.15 15.67
N GLN A 184 -30.41 -2.42 16.00
CA GLN A 184 -30.01 -2.14 17.37
C GLN A 184 -30.55 -0.79 17.88
N SER A 185 -31.09 0.03 16.98
CA SER A 185 -31.55 1.39 17.26
C SER A 185 -33.09 1.52 17.28
N CYS A 186 -33.81 0.43 17.01
CA CYS A 186 -35.26 0.30 17.05
C CYS A 186 -35.63 -0.77 18.09
#